data_AF-A0A1K0FTT7-F1
#
_entry.id   AF-A0A1K0FTT7-F1
#
_cell.length_a   1.000
_cell.length_b   1.000
_cell.length_c   1.000
_cell.angle_alpha   90.00
_cell.angle_beta   90.00
_cell.angle_gamma   90.00
#
_symmetry.space_group_name_H-M   'P 1'
#
loop_
_entity.id
_entity.type
_entity.pdbx_description
1 polymer ?
#
loop_
_entity_poly.entity_id
_entity_poly.type
_entity_poly.pdbx_seq_one_letter_code
_entity_poly.pdbx_strand_id
1 'polypeptide(L)'
;MARLVDALRRDDPGALSLVSEEAGEVVGHVLFSRALLDAPRRLVAVQSLSPLAVAPRWQRRGIGSALVRAGLQRLDERGVPLVFLEGDPRYYSRLGFSPAGGQGFRKPSLRIPEGAFQVVKLSTFEPWMTGTFVYSDTFWEHDCVGLREGSDVS
;
A
#
# COMPACT_ATOMS: atom_id res chain seq x y z
N MET A 1 1.83 -4.84 -14.37
CA MET A 1 2.43 -4.04 -13.29
C MET A 1 3.03 -2.71 -13.79
N ALA A 2 3.92 -2.70 -14.80
CA ALA A 2 4.52 -1.45 -15.30
C ALA A 2 3.48 -0.37 -15.68
N ARG A 3 2.41 -0.74 -16.41
CA ARG A 3 1.34 0.20 -16.80
C ARG A 3 0.64 0.89 -15.63
N LEU A 4 0.39 0.16 -14.52
CA LEU A 4 -0.23 0.72 -13.32
C LEU A 4 0.70 1.73 -12.64
N VAL A 5 2.00 1.39 -12.51
CA VAL A 5 3.00 2.28 -11.91
C VAL A 5 3.14 3.56 -12.70
N ASP A 6 3.19 3.47 -14.03
CA ASP A 6 3.31 4.64 -14.91
C ASP A 6 2.07 5.53 -14.85
N ALA A 7 0.87 4.95 -14.76
CA ALA A 7 -0.37 5.69 -14.57
C ALA A 7 -0.40 6.40 -13.20
N LEU A 8 -0.13 5.67 -12.11
CA LEU A 8 -0.10 6.26 -10.76
C LEU A 8 0.93 7.38 -10.62
N ARG A 9 2.12 7.24 -11.22
CA ARG A 9 3.14 8.31 -11.21
C ARG A 9 2.69 9.57 -11.97
N ARG A 10 1.86 9.41 -12.99
CA ARG A 10 1.36 10.52 -13.81
C ARG A 10 0.19 11.23 -13.12
N ASP A 11 -0.73 10.45 -12.55
CA ASP A 11 -2.04 10.92 -12.12
C ASP A 11 -2.07 11.27 -10.62
N ASP A 12 -1.08 10.81 -9.85
CA ASP A 12 -0.91 11.13 -8.44
C ASP A 12 0.41 11.89 -8.17
N PRO A 13 0.40 13.23 -8.19
CA PRO A 13 1.57 14.04 -7.84
C PRO A 13 1.97 13.90 -6.35
N GLY A 14 1.11 13.31 -5.51
CA GLY A 14 1.39 13.00 -4.12
C GLY A 14 2.05 11.63 -3.90
N ALA A 15 2.26 10.84 -4.96
CA ALA A 15 2.82 9.51 -4.87
C ALA A 15 4.28 9.55 -4.37
N LEU A 16 4.64 8.58 -3.53
CA LEU A 16 6.03 8.32 -3.15
C LEU A 16 6.50 7.04 -3.83
N SER A 17 7.47 7.17 -4.73
CA SER A 17 8.13 6.03 -5.37
C SER A 17 9.57 5.94 -4.86
N LEU A 18 9.95 4.79 -4.30
CA LEU A 18 11.32 4.51 -3.87
C LEU A 18 11.87 3.33 -4.66
N VAL A 19 13.16 3.39 -4.98
CA VAL A 19 13.90 2.31 -5.63
C VAL A 19 15.10 1.92 -4.79
N SER A 20 15.49 0.65 -4.91
CA SER A 20 16.76 0.14 -4.39
C SER A 20 17.65 -0.15 -5.58
N GLU A 21 18.89 0.34 -5.53
CA GLU A 21 19.88 0.17 -6.59
C GLU A 21 21.07 -0.66 -6.08
N GLU A 22 21.56 -1.57 -6.91
CA GLU A 22 22.76 -2.38 -6.66
C GLU A 22 23.63 -2.36 -7.90
N ALA A 23 24.89 -1.94 -7.76
CA ALA A 23 25.82 -1.81 -8.88
C ALA A 23 25.27 -1.02 -10.09
N GLY A 24 24.46 0.02 -9.83
CA GLY A 24 23.85 0.87 -10.86
C GLY A 24 22.55 0.33 -11.48
N GLU A 25 22.06 -0.83 -11.01
CA GLU A 25 20.83 -1.44 -11.50
C GLU A 25 19.70 -1.32 -10.47
N VAL A 26 18.48 -0.97 -10.92
CA VAL A 26 17.30 -0.99 -10.06
C VAL A 26 16.91 -2.45 -9.77
N VAL A 27 17.01 -2.84 -8.50
CA VAL A 27 16.74 -4.22 -8.05
C VAL A 27 15.45 -4.37 -7.26
N GLY A 28 14.86 -3.26 -6.83
CA GLY A 28 13.59 -3.25 -6.13
C GLY A 28 12.92 -1.90 -6.21
N HIS A 29 11.60 -1.90 -6.05
CA HIS A 29 10.75 -0.72 -6.12
C HIS A 29 9.57 -0.86 -5.17
N VAL A 30 9.17 0.24 -4.57
CA VAL A 30 7.90 0.37 -3.86
C VAL A 30 7.22 1.68 -4.26
N LEU A 31 5.90 1.63 -4.40
CA LEU A 31 5.05 2.79 -4.64
C LEU A 31 4.04 2.93 -3.50
N PHE A 32 3.90 4.17 -3.03
CA PHE A 32 2.81 4.61 -2.19
C PHE A 32 2.01 5.62 -3.00
N SER A 33 0.73 5.33 -3.23
CA SER A 33 -0.18 6.14 -4.03
C SER A 33 -1.36 6.61 -3.21
N ARG A 34 -1.81 7.82 -3.48
CA ARG A 34 -2.88 8.49 -2.78
C ARG A 34 -4.15 7.66 -2.85
N ALA A 35 -4.78 7.55 -1.70
CA ALA A 35 -6.10 6.98 -1.53
C ALA A 35 -6.90 7.86 -0.56
N LEU A 36 -8.17 7.53 -0.37
CA LEU A 36 -9.03 8.19 0.59
C LEU A 36 -9.53 7.18 1.62
N LEU A 37 -9.76 7.68 2.83
CA LEU A 37 -10.60 7.02 3.80
C LEU A 37 -11.88 7.84 3.94
N ASP A 38 -12.99 7.22 3.58
CA ASP A 38 -14.33 7.75 3.80
C ASP A 38 -14.72 7.53 5.26
N ALA A 39 -14.28 8.48 6.11
CA ALA A 39 -14.54 8.46 7.54
C ALA A 39 -15.79 9.29 7.90
N PRO A 40 -16.51 8.97 8.99
CA PRO A 40 -17.78 9.62 9.34
C PRO A 40 -17.74 11.15 9.43
N ARG A 41 -16.58 11.71 9.81
CA ARG A 41 -16.44 13.17 9.97
C ARG A 41 -16.08 13.88 8.68
N ARG A 42 -15.20 13.29 7.88
CA ARG A 42 -14.69 13.84 6.62
C ARG A 42 -13.83 12.81 5.89
N LEU A 43 -13.61 13.04 4.61
CA LEU A 43 -12.58 12.34 3.84
C LEU A 43 -11.20 12.62 4.45
N VAL A 44 -10.41 11.55 4.61
CA VAL A 44 -9.02 11.63 5.07
C VAL A 44 -8.11 11.18 3.93
N ALA A 45 -7.10 11.98 3.61
CA ALA A 45 -6.06 11.59 2.67
C ALA A 45 -5.18 10.51 3.33
N VAL A 46 -5.06 9.37 2.68
CA VAL A 46 -4.27 8.22 3.14
C VAL A 46 -3.43 7.70 1.97
N GLN A 47 -2.60 6.68 2.22
CA GLN A 47 -1.76 6.09 1.18
C GLN A 47 -2.03 4.60 1.03
N SER A 48 -1.90 4.11 -0.20
CA SER A 48 -1.91 2.70 -0.59
C SER A 48 -0.50 2.28 -0.95
N LEU A 49 0.03 1.25 -0.29
CA LEU A 49 1.30 0.63 -0.66
C LEU A 49 1.03 -0.42 -1.74
N SER A 50 1.24 -0.05 -3.00
CA SER A 50 1.23 -0.97 -4.14
C SER A 50 1.76 -0.28 -5.40
N PRO A 51 2.56 -0.98 -6.24
CA PRO A 51 3.16 -2.29 -5.98
C PRO A 51 4.43 -2.21 -5.12
N LEU A 52 4.80 -3.36 -4.53
CA LEU A 52 6.14 -3.66 -4.03
C LEU A 52 6.72 -4.79 -4.88
N ALA A 53 7.89 -4.59 -5.46
CA ALA A 53 8.57 -5.61 -6.26
C ALA A 53 10.08 -5.62 -5.97
N VAL A 54 10.65 -6.82 -5.90
CA VAL A 54 12.09 -7.05 -5.83
C VAL A 54 12.45 -8.10 -6.87
N ALA A 55 13.45 -7.81 -7.69
CA ALA A 55 13.92 -8.70 -8.74
C ALA A 55 14.27 -10.09 -8.14
N PRO A 56 13.89 -11.21 -8.76
CA PRO A 56 13.98 -12.55 -8.16
C PRO A 56 15.35 -12.88 -7.55
N ARG A 57 16.44 -12.54 -8.25
CA ARG A 57 17.83 -12.76 -7.79
C ARG A 57 18.20 -12.02 -6.49
N TRP A 58 17.44 -10.99 -6.14
CA TRP A 58 17.65 -10.09 -5.00
C TRP A 58 16.62 -10.28 -3.88
N GLN A 59 15.64 -11.18 -4.05
CA GLN A 59 14.63 -11.48 -3.02
C GLN A 59 15.25 -12.14 -1.78
N ARG A 60 14.51 -12.08 -0.66
CA ARG A 60 14.92 -12.61 0.65
C ARG A 60 16.20 -12.01 1.26
N ARG A 61 16.68 -10.87 0.72
CA ARG A 61 17.83 -10.11 1.24
C ARG A 61 17.44 -8.87 2.06
N GLY A 62 16.17 -8.75 2.44
CA GLY A 62 15.67 -7.60 3.21
C GLY A 62 15.34 -6.34 2.41
N ILE A 63 15.66 -6.28 1.11
CA ILE A 63 15.43 -5.09 0.24
C ILE A 63 13.99 -4.59 0.30
N GLY A 64 13.00 -5.47 0.10
CA GLY A 64 11.60 -5.06 0.13
C GLY A 64 11.21 -4.45 1.49
N SER A 65 11.70 -5.02 2.59
CA SER A 65 11.43 -4.49 3.93
C SER A 65 12.10 -3.15 4.18
N ALA A 66 13.32 -2.96 3.67
CA ALA A 66 14.03 -1.68 3.75
C ALA A 66 13.27 -0.58 2.98
N LEU A 67 12.82 -0.89 1.76
CA LEU A 67 11.99 0.01 0.95
C LEU A 67 10.69 0.41 1.66
N VAL A 68 9.96 -0.57 2.21
CA VAL A 68 8.72 -0.29 2.95
C VAL A 68 8.99 0.60 4.16
N ARG A 69 9.99 0.27 5.01
CA ARG A 69 10.32 1.08 6.19
C ARG A 69 10.72 2.51 5.82
N ALA A 70 11.57 2.68 4.81
CA ALA A 70 11.99 3.98 4.32
C ALA A 70 10.83 4.81 3.74
N GLY A 71 9.84 4.14 3.16
CA GLY A 71 8.61 4.77 2.68
C GLY A 71 7.70 5.22 3.82
N LEU A 72 7.43 4.32 4.78
CA LEU A 72 6.60 4.64 5.95
C LEU A 72 7.16 5.82 6.75
N GLN A 73 8.48 5.87 6.96
CA GLN A 73 9.13 7.00 7.63
C GLN A 73 8.86 8.32 6.90
N ARG A 74 9.07 8.37 5.58
CA ARG A 74 8.84 9.58 4.77
C ARG A 74 7.37 9.99 4.74
N LEU A 75 6.45 9.03 4.76
CA LEU A 75 5.01 9.33 4.82
C LEU A 75 4.59 9.86 6.19
N ASP A 76 5.19 9.36 7.26
CA ASP A 76 4.97 9.85 8.62
C ASP A 76 5.46 11.31 8.75
N GLU A 77 6.66 11.60 8.24
CA GLU A 77 7.23 12.96 8.15
C GLU A 77 6.35 13.93 7.33
N ARG A 78 5.57 13.41 6.36
CA ARG A 78 4.60 14.18 5.56
C ARG A 78 3.24 14.34 6.25
N GLY A 79 3.07 13.80 7.45
CA GLY A 79 1.80 13.85 8.19
C GLY A 79 0.71 12.98 7.59
N VAL A 80 1.06 11.90 6.88
CA VAL A 80 0.08 10.90 6.45
C VAL A 80 -0.35 10.08 7.68
N PRO A 81 -1.64 9.91 7.97
CA PRO A 81 -2.07 9.22 9.18
C PRO A 81 -2.11 7.69 9.04
N LEU A 82 -2.39 7.19 7.83
CA LEU A 82 -2.66 5.78 7.58
C LEU A 82 -2.05 5.33 6.25
N VAL A 83 -1.49 4.13 6.24
CA VAL A 83 -1.08 3.43 5.02
C VAL A 83 -1.74 2.05 4.98
N PHE A 84 -2.42 1.76 3.87
CA PHE A 84 -3.12 0.51 3.62
C PHE A 84 -2.42 -0.33 2.55
N LEU A 85 -2.68 -1.63 2.55
CA LEU A 85 -2.25 -2.54 1.49
C LEU A 85 -3.13 -3.78 1.39
N GLU A 86 -2.93 -4.51 0.30
CA GLU A 86 -3.37 -5.89 0.10
C GLU A 86 -2.13 -6.78 -0.02
N GLY A 87 -1.93 -7.75 0.88
CA GLY A 87 -0.76 -8.62 0.83
C GLY A 87 -0.64 -9.64 1.95
N ASP A 88 0.44 -10.43 1.96
CA ASP A 88 0.67 -11.51 2.93
C ASP A 88 0.85 -10.97 4.38
N PRO A 89 -0.04 -11.31 5.33
CA PRO A 89 0.09 -10.90 6.73
C PRO A 89 1.39 -11.34 7.40
N ARG A 90 1.96 -12.48 7.00
CA ARG A 90 3.24 -12.97 7.56
C ARG A 90 4.39 -12.05 7.18
N TYR A 91 4.35 -11.50 5.96
CA TYR A 91 5.38 -10.58 5.48
C TYR A 91 5.26 -9.19 6.11
N TYR A 92 4.05 -8.64 6.19
CA TYR A 92 3.83 -7.23 6.55
C TYR A 92 3.67 -6.99 8.06
N SER A 93 3.27 -8.00 8.85
CA SER A 93 3.16 -7.88 10.31
C SER A 93 4.45 -7.40 10.99
N ARG A 94 5.60 -7.95 10.58
CA ARG A 94 6.94 -7.53 11.05
C ARG A 94 7.35 -6.10 10.64
N LEU A 95 6.57 -5.46 9.76
CA LEU A 95 6.76 -4.08 9.31
C LEU A 95 5.78 -3.11 9.99
N GLY A 96 4.98 -3.57 10.96
CA GLY A 96 4.04 -2.76 11.72
C GLY A 96 2.61 -2.74 11.16
N PHE A 97 2.36 -3.46 10.07
CA PHE A 97 1.00 -3.62 9.55
C PHE A 97 0.21 -4.64 10.39
N SER A 98 -1.10 -4.44 10.42
CA SER A 98 -2.04 -5.36 11.07
C SER A 98 -3.30 -5.49 10.22
N PRO A 99 -4.06 -6.60 10.34
CA PRO A 99 -5.34 -6.74 9.63
C PRO A 99 -6.25 -5.56 9.91
N ALA A 100 -6.71 -4.86 8.86
CA ALA A 100 -7.53 -3.66 9.00
C ALA A 100 -8.98 -4.00 9.40
N GLY A 101 -9.44 -5.19 9.03
CA GLY A 101 -10.71 -5.75 9.49
C GLY A 101 -10.77 -5.80 11.03
N GLY A 102 -11.93 -5.46 11.60
CA GLY A 102 -12.12 -5.39 13.05
C GLY A 102 -11.56 -4.14 13.73
N GLN A 103 -10.84 -3.28 13.01
CA GLN A 103 -10.31 -2.01 13.53
C GLN A 103 -11.11 -0.77 13.09
N GLY A 104 -12.35 -0.97 12.62
CA GLY A 104 -13.19 0.10 12.08
C GLY A 104 -12.91 0.44 10.61
N PHE A 105 -12.05 -0.32 9.92
CA PHE A 105 -11.79 -0.16 8.49
C PHE A 105 -12.56 -1.18 7.65
N ARG A 106 -13.14 -0.70 6.54
CA ARG A 106 -13.82 -1.55 5.56
C ARG A 106 -13.01 -1.58 4.27
N LYS A 107 -12.84 -2.80 3.75
CA LYS A 107 -12.19 -3.05 2.46
C LYS A 107 -13.07 -2.55 1.30
N PRO A 108 -12.47 -2.07 0.20
CA PRO A 108 -13.20 -1.52 -0.95
C PRO A 108 -13.84 -2.60 -1.85
N SER A 109 -13.47 -3.87 -1.67
CA SER A 109 -13.89 -4.95 -2.57
C SER A 109 -14.05 -6.27 -1.83
N LEU A 110 -15.09 -7.03 -2.19
CA LEU A 110 -15.29 -8.39 -1.70
C LEU A 110 -14.17 -9.34 -2.15
N ARG A 111 -13.50 -9.02 -3.26
CA ARG A 111 -12.40 -9.80 -3.87
C ARG A 111 -11.11 -9.82 -3.07
N ILE A 112 -10.99 -8.98 -2.05
CA ILE A 112 -9.79 -8.93 -1.22
C ILE A 112 -9.88 -10.04 -0.16
N PRO A 113 -8.92 -10.98 -0.10
CA PRO A 113 -8.96 -12.08 0.86
C PRO A 113 -8.98 -11.59 2.31
N GLU A 114 -9.53 -12.42 3.20
CA GLU A 114 -9.52 -12.17 4.63
C GLU A 114 -8.08 -12.02 5.15
N GLY A 115 -7.85 -11.05 6.03
CA GLY A 115 -6.52 -10.74 6.56
C GLY A 115 -5.56 -10.06 5.58
N ALA A 116 -5.76 -10.15 4.26
CA ALA A 116 -4.88 -9.52 3.28
C ALA A 116 -4.98 -7.99 3.27
N PHE A 117 -6.16 -7.45 3.57
CA PHE A 117 -6.37 -6.02 3.76
C PHE A 117 -5.79 -5.58 5.10
N GLN A 118 -4.67 -4.86 5.05
CA GLN A 118 -3.88 -4.49 6.22
C GLN A 118 -3.66 -2.98 6.29
N VAL A 119 -3.41 -2.49 7.50
CA VAL A 119 -3.16 -1.07 7.80
C VAL A 119 -2.01 -0.92 8.79
N VAL A 120 -1.23 0.15 8.60
CA VAL A 120 -0.34 0.70 9.63
C VAL A 120 -0.82 2.12 9.97
N LYS A 121 -0.83 2.42 11.27
CA LYS A 121 -1.18 3.74 11.82
C LYS A 121 0.12 4.51 12.05
N LEU A 122 0.20 5.71 11.48
CA LEU A 122 1.35 6.61 11.64
C LEU A 122 1.06 7.66 12.72
N SER A 123 2.02 8.54 13.01
CA SER A 123 1.99 9.42 14.19
C SER A 123 0.79 10.39 14.24
N THR A 124 0.24 10.73 13.08
CA THR A 124 -0.89 11.66 12.93
C THR A 124 -2.26 10.98 12.90
N PHE A 125 -2.31 9.65 13.09
CA PHE A 125 -3.58 8.94 13.22
C PHE A 125 -4.37 9.40 14.46
N GLU A 126 -5.65 9.69 14.26
CA GLU A 126 -6.59 9.95 15.35
C GLU A 126 -7.69 8.87 15.36
N PRO A 127 -8.22 8.47 16.54
CA PRO A 127 -9.22 7.39 16.64
C PRO A 127 -10.50 7.57 15.81
N TRP A 128 -10.85 8.81 15.43
CA TRP A 128 -12.02 9.06 14.59
C TRP A 128 -11.79 8.72 13.11
N MET A 129 -10.53 8.55 12.68
CA MET A 129 -10.14 8.22 11.30
C MET A 129 -10.36 6.73 11.03
N THR A 130 -11.62 6.30 11.07
CA THR A 130 -12.09 4.95 10.73
C THR A 130 -13.13 5.07 9.63
N GLY A 131 -13.36 4.02 8.83
CA GLY A 131 -14.28 4.13 7.70
C GLY A 131 -13.97 3.19 6.55
N THR A 132 -14.45 3.54 5.36
CA THR A 132 -14.24 2.74 4.16
C THR A 132 -13.00 3.23 3.43
N PHE A 133 -12.07 2.33 3.14
CA PHE A 133 -10.93 2.66 2.28
C PHE A 133 -11.38 2.76 0.83
N VAL A 134 -10.89 3.78 0.13
CA VAL A 134 -11.25 4.11 -1.24
C VAL A 134 -9.96 4.24 -2.06
N TYR A 135 -9.75 3.28 -2.97
CA TYR A 135 -8.66 3.34 -3.96
C TYR A 135 -8.83 4.53 -4.90
N SER A 136 -7.74 4.98 -5.51
CA SER A 136 -7.82 5.86 -6.68
C SER A 136 -8.45 5.12 -7.87
N ASP A 137 -9.09 5.88 -8.76
CA ASP A 137 -9.74 5.34 -9.97
C ASP A 137 -8.78 4.53 -10.83
N THR A 138 -7.49 4.91 -10.86
CA THR A 138 -6.43 4.20 -11.57
C THR A 138 -6.35 2.70 -11.22
N PHE A 139 -6.56 2.31 -9.96
CA PHE A 139 -6.58 0.89 -9.60
C PHE A 139 -7.77 0.14 -10.20
N TRP A 140 -8.91 0.81 -10.33
CA TRP A 140 -10.13 0.24 -10.91
C TRP A 140 -10.05 0.16 -12.43
N GLU A 141 -9.55 1.23 -13.07
CA GLU A 141 -9.32 1.28 -14.53
C GLU A 141 -8.37 0.18 -15.02
N HIS A 142 -7.37 -0.14 -14.20
CA HIS A 142 -6.42 -1.22 -14.48
C HIS A 142 -6.83 -2.58 -13.91
N ASP A 143 -8.02 -2.68 -13.31
CA ASP A 143 -8.54 -3.90 -12.67
C ASP A 143 -7.59 -4.58 -11.68
N CYS A 144 -7.02 -3.77 -10.78
CA CYS A 144 -5.97 -4.18 -9.84
C CYS A 144 -6.44 -4.22 -8.37
N VAL A 145 -7.75 -4.15 -8.08
CA VAL A 145 -8.31 -4.19 -6.72
C VAL A 145 -8.78 -5.60 -6.34
N GLY A 146 -8.13 -6.26 -5.37
CA GLY A 146 -8.45 -7.65 -4.99
C GLY A 146 -8.19 -8.68 -6.09
N LEU A 147 -8.42 -9.96 -5.78
CA LEU A 147 -8.11 -11.07 -6.68
C LEU A 147 -9.29 -11.45 -7.57
N ARG A 148 -9.05 -11.76 -8.84
CA ARG A 148 -10.06 -12.38 -9.71
C ARG A 148 -10.16 -13.88 -9.37
N GLU A 149 -11.32 -14.48 -9.60
CA GLU A 149 -11.48 -15.93 -9.43
C GLU A 149 -10.45 -16.67 -10.30
N GLY A 150 -9.75 -17.65 -9.72
CA GLY A 150 -8.67 -18.38 -10.39
C GLY A 150 -7.31 -17.69 -10.43
N SER A 151 -7.14 -16.53 -9.78
CA SER A 151 -5.82 -15.91 -9.59
C SER A 151 -5.12 -16.53 -8.38
N ASP A 152 -3.99 -17.21 -8.57
CA ASP A 152 -3.18 -17.71 -7.46
C ASP A 152 -2.46 -16.57 -6.73
N VAL A 153 -2.47 -16.63 -5.41
CA VAL A 153 -1.56 -15.84 -4.54
C VAL A 153 -0.21 -16.52 -4.61
N SER A 154 0.62 -16.11 -5.57
CA SER A 154 2.02 -16.55 -5.66
C SER A 154 2.95 -15.73 -4.78
#